data_AF-A0A345E8H9-F1
#
_entry.id   AF-A0A345E8H9-F1
#
_cell.length_a   1.000
_cell.length_b   1.000
_cell.length_c   1.000
_cell.angle_alpha   90.00
_cell.angle_beta   90.00
_cell.angle_gamma   90.00
#
_symmetry.space_group_name_H-M   'P 1'
#
loop_
_entity.id
_entity.type
_entity.pdbx_description
1 polymer ?
#
loop_
_entity_poly.entity_id
_entity_poly.type
_entity_poly.pdbx_seq_one_letter_code
_entity_poly.pdbx_strand_id
1 'polypeptide(L)'
;MLVPILMSASPEHFSHAESLANGIEAKLDWKHTESLSRDNTLSDECEMQGVSPESITSIHLPPGTSQPQGLSVAPGNVGDITDFVHRAFGDRVHPTWLTVHTTRTFDYREHVERLATITEVGGYPLAVENTPDSSFYHTPEDIAALAFLAKQVPRLDDVSILIDTAHVAMERRALTVDDRAFESLLERADEQLRDQLSEAFQQFLRDNVKQSKNDSDLDVAPPPEESPWRPVFATLAIVGGSQIQAIHLNDPTSDGLPETQRPADGLRWVLSYCNKHDIAVVLEPGDADRESIAETISELPIVG
;
A
#
# COMPACT_ATOMS: atom_id res chain seq x y z
N MET A 1 12.38 -16.79 -3.11
CA MET A 1 12.90 -16.07 -1.92
C MET A 1 11.75 -16.01 -0.92
N LEU A 2 11.99 -15.81 0.37
CA LEU A 2 10.87 -15.64 1.32
C LEU A 2 10.42 -14.19 1.23
N VAL A 3 9.11 -13.94 1.16
CA VAL A 3 8.55 -12.58 1.17
C VAL A 3 8.93 -11.92 2.49
N PRO A 4 9.57 -10.73 2.49
CA PRO A 4 9.85 -10.03 3.73
C PRO A 4 8.52 -9.64 4.39
N ILE A 5 8.36 -10.05 5.64
CA ILE A 5 7.25 -9.62 6.49
C ILE A 5 7.74 -8.41 7.28
N LEU A 6 7.08 -7.28 7.09
CA LEU A 6 7.24 -6.07 7.87
C LEU A 6 6.16 -6.00 8.94
N MET A 7 6.50 -5.38 10.06
CA MET A 7 5.53 -5.04 11.10
C MET A 7 5.28 -3.54 11.07
N SER A 8 4.02 -3.13 10.88
CA SER A 8 3.62 -1.73 11.01
C SER A 8 3.50 -1.38 12.48
N ALA A 9 4.30 -0.43 12.94
CA ALA A 9 4.37 -0.06 14.35
C ALA A 9 4.70 1.42 14.54
N SER A 10 4.10 2.03 15.57
CA SER A 10 4.48 3.37 16.01
C SER A 10 5.90 3.37 16.59
N PRO A 11 6.62 4.52 16.56
CA PRO A 11 7.98 4.66 17.09
C PRO A 11 8.21 4.07 18.49
N GLU A 12 7.27 4.23 19.42
CA GLU A 12 7.33 3.71 20.78
C GLU A 12 7.31 2.16 20.87
N HIS A 13 7.06 1.48 19.76
CA HIS A 13 6.92 0.03 19.66
C HIS A 13 7.94 -0.62 18.71
N PHE A 14 8.96 0.11 18.24
CA PHE A 14 9.96 -0.43 17.32
C PHE A 14 10.70 -1.65 17.87
N SER A 15 11.08 -1.65 19.15
CA SER A 15 11.80 -2.78 19.77
C SER A 15 10.97 -4.07 19.76
N HIS A 16 9.66 -3.92 19.90
CA HIS A 16 8.72 -5.03 19.81
C HIS A 16 8.62 -5.56 18.38
N ALA A 17 8.45 -4.66 17.40
CA ALA A 17 8.33 -4.97 15.99
C ALA A 17 9.60 -5.64 15.42
N GLU A 18 10.80 -5.11 15.71
CA GLU A 18 12.09 -5.67 15.27
C GLU A 18 12.28 -7.11 15.77
N SER A 19 11.74 -7.44 16.95
CA SER A 19 11.89 -8.77 17.53
C SER A 19 11.02 -9.86 16.88
N LEU A 20 10.08 -9.48 16.01
CA LEU A 20 9.08 -10.38 15.42
C LEU A 20 9.13 -10.48 13.90
N ALA A 21 9.56 -9.42 13.21
CA ALA A 21 9.47 -9.30 11.76
C ALA A 21 10.84 -9.08 11.09
N ASN A 22 10.88 -9.10 9.75
CA ASN A 22 12.12 -8.88 8.99
C ASN A 22 12.51 -7.39 8.90
N GLY A 23 11.54 -6.51 9.13
CA GLY A 23 11.72 -5.07 9.14
C GLY A 23 10.46 -4.39 9.70
N ILE A 24 10.51 -3.07 9.76
CA ILE A 24 9.49 -2.23 10.36
C ILE A 24 8.96 -1.27 9.30
N GLU A 25 7.64 -1.17 9.23
CA GLU A 25 7.02 0.05 8.73
C GLU A 25 6.76 0.98 9.91
N ALA A 26 7.38 2.17 9.89
CA ALA A 26 7.12 3.16 10.93
C ALA A 26 5.76 3.83 10.69
N LYS A 27 4.75 3.43 11.45
CA LYS A 27 3.40 3.99 11.37
C LYS A 27 3.31 5.28 12.13
N LEU A 28 3.30 6.40 11.41
CA LEU A 28 3.26 7.72 12.03
C LEU A 28 1.82 8.21 12.14
N ASP A 29 1.50 8.71 13.33
CA ASP A 29 0.25 9.43 13.58
C ASP A 29 0.47 10.95 13.65
N TRP A 30 -0.59 11.69 13.96
CA TRP A 30 -0.58 13.15 13.94
C TRP A 30 0.26 13.74 15.09
N LYS A 31 0.47 12.99 16.18
CA LYS A 31 1.34 13.43 17.28
C LYS A 31 2.81 13.31 16.89
N HIS A 32 3.15 12.31 16.08
CA HIS A 32 4.49 12.10 15.59
C HIS A 32 4.96 13.22 14.65
N THR A 33 4.06 13.86 13.89
CA THR A 33 4.48 14.98 13.03
C THR A 33 5.00 16.16 13.82
N GLU A 34 4.40 16.43 14.99
CA GLU A 34 4.82 17.51 15.86
C GLU A 34 6.13 17.20 16.60
N SER A 35 6.31 15.97 17.09
CA SER A 35 7.51 15.59 17.85
C SER A 35 8.74 15.39 16.96
N LEU A 36 8.58 14.66 15.84
CA LEU A 36 9.69 14.25 14.97
C LEU A 36 10.26 15.39 14.11
N SER A 37 9.66 16.58 14.11
CA SER A 37 10.15 17.71 13.30
C SER A 37 10.73 18.86 14.14
N ARG A 38 10.58 18.79 15.46
CA ARG A 38 10.98 19.85 16.39
C ARG A 38 12.07 19.42 17.34
N ASP A 39 11.85 18.30 18.02
CA ASP A 39 12.62 17.93 19.20
C ASP A 39 13.41 16.62 19.01
N ASN A 40 12.89 15.70 18.19
CA ASN A 40 13.49 14.39 17.90
C ASN A 40 13.45 14.07 16.41
N THR A 41 14.14 13.02 16.00
CA THR A 41 14.04 12.37 14.69
C THR A 41 13.73 10.87 14.87
N LEU A 42 13.35 10.18 13.79
CA LEU A 42 13.21 8.71 13.84
C LEU A 42 14.53 8.01 14.17
N SER A 43 15.66 8.58 13.77
CA SER A 43 16.98 8.08 14.19
C SER A 43 17.14 8.10 15.72
N ASP A 44 16.64 9.14 16.39
CA ASP A 44 16.66 9.26 17.86
C ASP A 44 15.67 8.28 18.51
N GLU A 45 14.49 8.07 17.91
CA GLU A 45 13.53 7.07 18.40
C GLU A 45 14.08 5.65 18.27
N CYS A 46 14.76 5.32 17.17
CA CYS A 46 15.47 4.04 17.02
C CYS A 46 16.51 3.86 18.13
N GLU A 47 17.32 4.89 18.43
CA GLU A 47 18.30 4.82 19.52
C GLU A 47 17.63 4.61 20.88
N MET A 48 16.53 5.32 21.16
CA MET A 48 15.78 5.18 22.41
C MET A 48 15.20 3.77 22.58
N GLN A 49 14.72 3.17 21.48
CA GLN A 49 14.17 1.82 21.45
C GLN A 49 15.26 0.73 21.36
N GLY A 50 16.53 1.10 21.18
CA GLY A 50 17.62 0.15 21.00
C GLY A 50 17.51 -0.66 19.70
N VAL A 51 16.88 -0.08 18.67
CA VAL A 51 16.60 -0.70 17.37
C VAL A 51 17.59 -0.16 16.33
N SER A 52 17.97 -0.98 15.37
CA SER A 52 18.80 -0.50 14.26
C SER A 52 17.99 0.42 13.34
N PRO A 53 18.48 1.62 12.97
CA PRO A 53 17.81 2.45 11.96
C PRO A 53 17.58 1.75 10.61
N GLU A 54 18.43 0.77 10.27
CA GLU A 54 18.30 -0.05 9.06
C GLU A 54 17.10 -1.02 9.11
N SER A 55 16.54 -1.26 10.30
CA SER A 55 15.33 -2.07 10.47
C SER A 55 14.08 -1.32 10.00
N ILE A 56 14.13 0.01 9.86
CA ILE A 56 13.04 0.82 9.30
C ILE A 56 13.05 0.69 7.77
N THR A 57 12.17 -0.15 7.25
CA THR A 57 12.08 -0.43 5.80
C THR A 57 11.20 0.57 5.09
N SER A 58 10.08 0.98 5.71
CA SER A 58 9.16 1.98 5.17
C SER A 58 8.64 2.91 6.26
N ILE A 59 8.05 4.03 5.85
CA ILE A 59 7.41 4.97 6.77
C ILE A 59 6.02 5.28 6.23
N HIS A 60 5.00 5.03 7.06
CA HIS A 60 3.62 5.35 6.75
C HIS A 60 3.28 6.74 7.28
N LEU A 61 3.06 7.67 6.36
CA LEU A 61 2.75 9.04 6.71
C LEU A 61 1.32 9.17 7.23
N PRO A 62 1.08 10.02 8.25
CA PRO A 62 -0.22 10.15 8.87
C PRO A 62 -1.28 10.60 7.86
N PRO A 63 -2.46 9.96 7.85
CA PRO A 63 -3.54 10.33 6.95
C PRO A 63 -4.09 11.73 7.27
N GLY A 64 -4.77 12.34 6.30
CA GLY A 64 -5.56 13.56 6.45
C GLY A 64 -4.82 14.83 6.06
N THR A 65 -5.53 15.96 6.23
CA THR A 65 -5.09 17.30 5.81
C THR A 65 -5.29 18.37 6.89
N SER A 66 -5.83 18.02 8.06
CA SER A 66 -6.11 18.96 9.14
C SER A 66 -5.12 18.79 10.30
N GLN A 67 -5.20 19.67 11.31
CA GLN A 67 -4.30 19.61 12.46
C GLN A 67 -4.76 18.67 13.58
N PRO A 68 -3.81 18.08 14.34
CA PRO A 68 -2.36 18.11 14.12
C PRO A 68 -1.92 17.54 12.75
N GLN A 69 -0.91 18.13 12.11
CA GLN A 69 -0.75 18.18 10.63
C GLN A 69 -0.78 16.79 9.96
N GLY A 70 -1.88 16.43 9.31
CA GLY A 70 -1.96 15.25 8.44
C GLY A 70 -1.15 15.43 7.16
N LEU A 71 -0.58 14.34 6.64
CA LEU A 71 0.39 14.32 5.54
C LEU A 71 -0.13 13.56 4.32
N SER A 72 -1.44 13.64 4.04
CA SER A 72 -1.99 13.13 2.77
C SER A 72 -1.54 13.98 1.58
N VAL A 73 -1.40 13.31 0.43
CA VAL A 73 -1.15 13.94 -0.87
C VAL A 73 -2.37 14.76 -1.29
N ALA A 74 -2.37 16.04 -0.91
CA ALA A 74 -3.50 16.96 -1.03
C ALA A 74 -3.05 18.33 -1.55
N PRO A 75 -3.98 19.16 -2.10
CA PRO A 75 -3.70 20.55 -2.38
C PRO A 75 -3.17 21.28 -1.13
N GLY A 76 -2.00 21.92 -1.24
CA GLY A 76 -1.36 22.64 -0.14
C GLY A 76 -0.39 21.82 0.73
N ASN A 77 -0.48 20.49 0.72
CA ASN A 77 0.31 19.63 1.61
C ASN A 77 1.67 19.19 1.04
N VAL A 78 1.95 19.40 -0.25
CA VAL A 78 3.23 18.96 -0.87
C VAL A 78 4.45 19.53 -0.15
N GLY A 79 4.40 20.82 0.21
CA GLY A 79 5.48 21.47 0.95
C GLY A 79 5.64 20.92 2.36
N ASP A 80 4.53 20.67 3.06
CA ASP A 80 4.54 20.12 4.41
C ASP A 80 5.11 18.69 4.45
N ILE A 81 4.72 17.84 3.49
CA ILE A 81 5.29 16.49 3.33
C ILE A 81 6.79 16.59 3.08
N THR A 82 7.21 17.41 2.12
CA THR A 82 8.62 17.58 1.74
C THR A 82 9.47 18.11 2.92
N ASP A 83 8.96 19.11 3.64
CA ASP A 83 9.63 19.65 4.82
C ASP A 83 9.72 18.62 5.95
N PHE A 84 8.66 17.82 6.14
CA PHE A 84 8.63 16.78 7.15
C PHE A 84 9.67 15.68 6.87
N VAL A 85 9.70 15.11 5.66
CA VAL A 85 10.62 13.99 5.34
C VAL A 85 12.08 14.40 5.50
N HIS A 86 12.44 15.65 5.18
CA HIS A 86 13.80 16.15 5.32
C HIS A 86 14.21 16.41 6.78
N ARG A 87 13.26 16.61 7.70
CA ARG A 87 13.54 16.91 9.11
C ARG A 87 13.37 15.70 10.01
N ALA A 88 12.41 14.83 9.69
CA ALA A 88 11.91 13.84 10.63
C ALA A 88 12.69 12.55 10.69
N PHE A 89 13.40 12.17 9.64
CA PHE A 89 14.03 10.84 9.59
C PHE A 89 15.39 10.81 10.31
N GLY A 90 16.10 11.94 10.29
CA GLY A 90 17.48 12.04 10.79
C GLY A 90 18.49 11.41 9.82
N ASP A 91 19.75 11.32 10.25
CA ASP A 91 20.87 10.97 9.36
C ASP A 91 21.03 9.46 9.08
N ARG A 92 20.28 8.59 9.77
CA ARG A 92 20.49 7.13 9.73
C ARG A 92 19.29 6.33 9.26
N VAL A 93 18.09 6.92 9.24
CA VAL A 93 16.87 6.27 8.75
C VAL A 93 16.68 6.63 7.28
N HIS A 94 16.75 5.62 6.42
CA HIS A 94 16.59 5.76 4.98
C HIS A 94 15.58 4.71 4.50
N PRO A 95 14.27 5.01 4.57
CA PRO A 95 13.26 4.05 4.13
C PRO A 95 13.37 3.79 2.63
N THR A 96 12.98 2.59 2.23
CA THR A 96 12.91 2.18 0.82
C THR A 96 11.73 2.84 0.10
N TRP A 97 10.63 3.09 0.82
CA TRP A 97 9.49 3.86 0.33
C TRP A 97 8.74 4.55 1.47
N LEU A 98 7.89 5.52 1.12
CA LEU A 98 6.90 6.12 2.01
C LEU A 98 5.50 5.64 1.63
N THR A 99 4.76 5.11 2.59
CA THR A 99 3.34 4.81 2.42
C THR A 99 2.55 6.10 2.60
N VAL A 100 1.71 6.46 1.63
CA VAL A 100 0.93 7.70 1.64
C VAL A 100 -0.53 7.50 1.28
N HIS A 101 -1.38 8.29 1.92
CA HIS A 101 -2.79 8.42 1.54
C HIS A 101 -3.03 9.64 0.66
N THR A 102 -4.12 9.62 -0.09
CA THR A 102 -4.57 10.74 -0.93
C THR A 102 -5.85 11.37 -0.38
N THR A 103 -6.26 12.50 -0.94
CA THR A 103 -7.60 13.01 -0.70
C THR A 103 -8.64 12.08 -1.31
N ARG A 104 -9.83 12.00 -0.71
CA ARG A 104 -10.93 11.16 -1.23
C ARG A 104 -11.28 11.46 -2.68
N THR A 105 -11.13 12.72 -3.09
CA THR A 105 -11.34 13.16 -4.46
C THR A 105 -10.20 14.08 -4.88
N PHE A 106 -9.85 14.08 -6.16
CA PHE A 106 -8.80 14.93 -6.72
C PHE A 106 -8.96 15.11 -8.22
N ASP A 107 -8.42 16.20 -8.75
CA ASP A 107 -8.14 16.29 -10.19
C ASP A 107 -6.93 15.42 -10.51
N TYR A 108 -7.04 14.54 -11.52
CA TYR A 108 -5.99 13.57 -11.84
C TYR A 108 -4.68 14.23 -12.26
N ARG A 109 -4.73 15.27 -13.10
CA ARG A 109 -3.53 15.95 -13.58
C ARG A 109 -2.82 16.61 -12.41
N GLU A 110 -3.54 17.35 -11.58
CA GLU A 110 -2.95 17.96 -10.41
C GLU A 110 -2.44 16.92 -9.40
N HIS A 111 -3.13 15.78 -9.26
CA HIS A 111 -2.71 14.70 -8.39
C HIS A 111 -1.39 14.07 -8.86
N VAL A 112 -1.26 13.78 -10.16
CA VAL A 112 -0.01 13.30 -10.79
C VAL A 112 1.13 14.29 -10.54
N GLU A 113 0.90 15.58 -10.74
CA GLU A 113 1.92 16.61 -10.48
C GLU A 113 2.34 16.66 -9.02
N ARG A 114 1.41 16.49 -8.07
CA ARG A 114 1.73 16.43 -6.63
C ARG A 114 2.58 15.21 -6.31
N LEU A 115 2.21 14.02 -6.79
CA LEU A 115 2.97 12.79 -6.57
C LEU A 115 4.40 12.94 -7.11
N ALA A 116 4.55 13.38 -8.36
CA ALA A 116 5.84 13.61 -8.98
C ALA A 116 6.68 14.65 -8.22
N THR A 117 6.06 15.74 -7.75
CA THR A 117 6.80 16.76 -6.98
C THR A 117 7.28 16.21 -5.64
N ILE A 118 6.46 15.41 -4.95
CA ILE A 118 6.85 14.83 -3.65
C ILE A 118 8.00 13.84 -3.83
N THR A 119 7.97 12.96 -4.85
CA THR A 119 9.08 12.03 -5.11
C THR A 119 10.35 12.77 -5.52
N GLU A 120 10.26 13.71 -6.47
CA GLU A 120 11.41 14.47 -7.00
C GLU A 120 12.08 15.35 -5.95
N VAL A 121 11.30 16.01 -5.09
CA VAL A 121 11.82 16.98 -4.11
C VAL A 121 12.07 16.33 -2.75
N GLY A 122 11.19 15.43 -2.30
CA GLY A 122 11.34 14.70 -1.04
C GLY A 122 12.39 13.60 -1.11
N GLY A 123 12.70 13.09 -2.31
CA GLY A 123 13.79 12.15 -2.55
C GLY A 123 13.52 10.71 -2.14
N TYR A 124 12.25 10.34 -1.93
CA TYR A 124 11.84 8.97 -1.57
C TYR A 124 10.72 8.47 -2.49
N PRO A 125 10.75 7.18 -2.88
CA PRO A 125 9.63 6.54 -3.56
C PRO A 125 8.35 6.57 -2.72
N LEU A 126 7.20 6.62 -3.39
CA LEU A 126 5.89 6.59 -2.77
C LEU A 126 5.17 5.28 -3.08
N ALA A 127 4.56 4.67 -2.07
CA ALA A 127 3.53 3.65 -2.22
C ALA A 127 2.19 4.28 -1.83
N VAL A 128 1.31 4.47 -2.81
CA VAL A 128 -0.01 5.08 -2.59
C VAL A 128 -0.99 4.00 -2.17
N GLU A 129 -1.55 4.14 -0.97
CA GLU A 129 -2.46 3.18 -0.39
C GLU A 129 -3.91 3.35 -0.90
N ASN A 130 -4.56 2.24 -1.26
CA ASN A 130 -5.99 2.27 -1.58
C ASN A 130 -6.83 2.64 -0.35
N THR A 131 -8.00 3.21 -0.60
CA THR A 131 -8.84 3.81 0.45
C THR A 131 -10.28 3.32 0.35
N PRO A 132 -11.05 3.38 1.45
CA PRO A 132 -12.41 2.85 1.49
C PRO A 132 -13.39 3.57 0.53
N ASP A 133 -14.61 3.02 0.45
CA ASP A 133 -15.69 3.19 -0.56
C ASP A 133 -16.01 4.59 -1.12
N SER A 134 -15.58 5.64 -0.45
CA SER A 134 -15.84 7.03 -0.83
C SER A 134 -14.65 7.73 -1.51
N SER A 135 -13.61 6.97 -1.86
CA SER A 135 -12.37 7.49 -2.41
C SER A 135 -12.15 7.12 -3.87
N PHE A 136 -11.38 7.96 -4.56
CA PHE A 136 -10.98 7.75 -5.95
C PHE A 136 -10.09 6.53 -6.17
N TYR A 137 -9.49 5.94 -5.12
CA TYR A 137 -8.73 4.69 -5.18
C TYR A 137 -9.40 3.57 -4.38
N HIS A 138 -10.69 3.35 -4.62
CA HIS A 138 -11.44 2.28 -3.98
C HIS A 138 -11.61 1.04 -4.87
N THR A 139 -12.04 1.23 -6.12
CA THR A 139 -12.31 0.10 -7.03
C THR A 139 -11.01 -0.48 -7.61
N PRO A 140 -10.99 -1.76 -8.05
CA PRO A 140 -9.83 -2.33 -8.74
C PRO A 140 -9.38 -1.50 -9.95
N GLU A 141 -10.34 -1.01 -10.75
CA GLU A 141 -10.08 -0.18 -11.92
C GLU A 141 -9.47 1.18 -11.53
N ASP A 142 -9.96 1.80 -10.46
CA ASP A 142 -9.40 3.03 -9.92
C ASP A 142 -7.94 2.88 -9.48
N ILE A 143 -7.64 1.83 -8.71
CA ILE A 143 -6.28 1.54 -8.24
C ILE A 143 -5.37 1.24 -9.44
N ALA A 144 -5.87 0.46 -10.40
CA ALA A 144 -5.14 0.11 -11.62
C ALA A 144 -4.85 1.32 -12.51
N ALA A 145 -5.65 2.39 -12.45
CA ALA A 145 -5.36 3.61 -13.21
C ALA A 145 -4.09 4.31 -12.70
N LEU A 146 -3.84 4.32 -11.39
CA LEU A 146 -2.56 4.82 -10.88
C LEU A 146 -1.40 3.92 -11.32
N ALA A 147 -1.55 2.60 -11.24
CA ALA A 147 -0.53 1.66 -11.74
C ALA A 147 -0.24 1.85 -13.23
N PHE A 148 -1.28 2.14 -14.03
CA PHE A 148 -1.11 2.47 -15.45
C PHE A 148 -0.38 3.79 -15.63
N LEU A 149 -0.76 4.84 -14.90
CA LEU A 149 -0.12 6.16 -14.99
C LEU A 149 1.35 6.11 -14.57
N ALA A 150 1.69 5.39 -13.51
CA ALA A 150 3.06 5.16 -13.08
C ALA A 150 3.93 4.53 -14.20
N LYS A 151 3.35 3.64 -15.02
CA LYS A 151 4.04 3.07 -16.20
C LYS A 151 4.15 4.02 -17.39
N GLN A 152 3.21 4.94 -17.56
CA GLN A 152 3.14 5.79 -18.76
C GLN A 152 3.79 7.16 -18.58
N VAL A 153 3.90 7.65 -17.34
CA VAL A 153 4.40 8.98 -17.01
C VAL A 153 5.76 8.83 -16.33
N PRO A 154 6.88 9.14 -17.00
CA PRO A 154 8.23 8.92 -16.45
C PRO A 154 8.51 9.62 -15.11
N ARG A 155 7.82 10.72 -14.83
CA ARG A 155 7.95 11.43 -13.54
C ARG A 155 7.33 10.67 -12.35
N LEU A 156 6.64 9.57 -12.63
CA LEU A 156 6.03 8.68 -11.65
C LEU A 156 6.80 7.34 -11.54
N ASP A 157 8.02 7.24 -12.06
CA ASP A 157 8.83 6.00 -12.00
C ASP A 157 9.05 5.51 -10.55
N ASP A 158 9.07 6.44 -9.58
CA ASP A 158 9.20 6.16 -8.14
C ASP A 158 7.83 6.12 -7.41
N VAL A 159 6.73 5.96 -8.14
CA VAL A 159 5.38 5.84 -7.58
C VAL A 159 4.83 4.44 -7.82
N SER A 160 4.36 3.82 -6.75
CA SER A 160 3.84 2.47 -6.70
C SER A 160 2.52 2.42 -5.92
N ILE A 161 1.92 1.23 -5.87
CA ILE A 161 0.69 0.96 -5.13
C ILE A 161 1.01 0.23 -3.83
N LEU A 162 0.35 0.63 -2.75
CA LEU A 162 0.14 -0.22 -1.58
C LEU A 162 -1.31 -0.71 -1.56
N ILE A 163 -1.51 -2.02 -1.39
CA ILE A 163 -2.85 -2.59 -1.24
C ILE A 163 -3.12 -2.92 0.23
N ASP A 164 -4.01 -2.18 0.86
CA ASP A 164 -4.68 -2.60 2.08
C ASP A 164 -5.85 -3.52 1.75
N THR A 165 -5.72 -4.77 2.19
CA THR A 165 -6.67 -5.85 1.88
C THR A 165 -8.00 -5.70 2.59
N ALA A 166 -8.11 -4.91 3.66
CA ALA A 166 -9.38 -4.60 4.31
C ALA A 166 -10.15 -3.46 3.60
N HIS A 167 -9.44 -2.61 2.85
CA HIS A 167 -10.03 -1.46 2.16
C HIS A 167 -10.41 -1.71 0.69
N VAL A 168 -10.27 -2.95 0.20
CA VAL A 168 -10.71 -3.30 -1.16
C VAL A 168 -12.23 -3.33 -1.26
N ALA A 169 -12.75 -3.07 -2.47
CA ALA A 169 -14.18 -3.10 -2.76
C ALA A 169 -14.78 -4.52 -2.61
N MET A 170 -15.40 -4.81 -1.47
CA MET A 170 -15.81 -6.16 -1.06
C MET A 170 -16.89 -6.81 -1.93
N GLU A 171 -17.62 -6.03 -2.71
CA GLU A 171 -18.59 -6.49 -3.70
C GLU A 171 -17.92 -6.96 -5.01
N ARG A 172 -16.65 -6.59 -5.25
CA ARG A 172 -15.91 -6.87 -6.49
C ARG A 172 -15.31 -8.28 -6.49
N ARG A 173 -16.16 -9.29 -6.68
CA ARG A 173 -15.74 -10.72 -6.66
C ARG A 173 -15.37 -11.30 -8.04
N ALA A 174 -15.88 -10.70 -9.12
CA ALA A 174 -15.67 -11.19 -10.47
C ALA A 174 -14.29 -10.80 -10.99
N LEU A 175 -13.58 -11.74 -11.62
CA LEU A 175 -12.32 -11.44 -12.31
C LEU A 175 -12.59 -11.00 -13.75
N THR A 176 -13.12 -9.78 -13.86
CA THR A 176 -13.49 -9.09 -15.09
C THR A 176 -13.37 -7.59 -14.88
N VAL A 177 -13.01 -6.87 -15.94
CA VAL A 177 -13.11 -5.40 -15.96
C VAL A 177 -14.59 -5.02 -15.88
N ASP A 178 -14.95 -4.09 -15.00
CA ASP A 178 -16.27 -3.49 -14.95
C ASP A 178 -16.30 -2.19 -15.76
N ASP A 179 -17.03 -2.26 -16.87
CA ASP A 179 -17.19 -1.15 -17.78
C ASP A 179 -17.80 0.09 -17.10
N ARG A 180 -18.63 -0.06 -16.06
CA ARG A 180 -19.20 1.09 -15.33
C ARG A 180 -18.17 1.77 -14.44
N ALA A 181 -17.32 1.00 -13.78
CA ALA A 181 -16.23 1.53 -12.96
C ALA A 181 -15.22 2.26 -13.87
N PHE A 182 -14.92 1.67 -15.02
CA PHE A 182 -14.10 2.29 -16.06
C PHE A 182 -14.72 3.60 -16.61
N GLU A 183 -16.01 3.62 -16.96
CA GLU A 183 -16.70 4.83 -17.42
C GLU A 183 -16.68 5.93 -16.34
N SER A 184 -16.97 5.57 -15.09
CA SER A 184 -16.94 6.50 -13.95
C SER A 184 -15.55 7.10 -13.71
N LEU A 185 -14.49 6.34 -14.03
CA LEU A 185 -13.12 6.83 -14.00
C LEU A 185 -12.85 7.84 -15.11
N LEU A 186 -13.27 7.53 -16.35
CA LEU A 186 -13.11 8.42 -17.49
C LEU A 186 -13.90 9.73 -17.33
N GLU A 187 -15.05 9.70 -16.64
CA GLU A 187 -15.83 10.89 -16.32
C GLU A 187 -15.08 11.84 -15.36
N ARG A 188 -14.28 11.30 -14.44
CA ARG A 188 -13.44 12.05 -13.50
C ARG A 188 -12.14 12.57 -14.12
N ALA A 189 -11.66 11.92 -15.18
CA ALA A 189 -10.47 12.34 -15.91
C ALA A 189 -10.74 13.60 -16.76
N ASP A 190 -9.72 14.47 -16.86
CA ASP A 190 -9.74 15.55 -17.85
C ASP A 190 -9.75 14.99 -19.29
N GLU A 191 -10.09 15.82 -20.29
CA GLU A 191 -10.20 15.36 -21.69
C GLU A 191 -8.93 14.68 -22.20
N GLN A 192 -7.76 15.22 -21.85
CA GLN A 192 -6.49 14.68 -22.30
C GLN A 192 -6.19 13.32 -21.67
N LEU A 193 -6.44 13.19 -20.37
CA LEU A 193 -6.26 11.94 -19.66
C LEU A 193 -7.29 10.89 -20.13
N ARG A 194 -8.54 11.30 -20.37
CA ARG A 194 -9.57 10.43 -20.93
C ARG A 194 -9.13 9.83 -22.26
N ASP A 195 -8.61 10.66 -23.17
CA ASP A 195 -8.12 10.21 -24.47
C ASP A 195 -6.96 9.22 -24.32
N GLN A 196 -6.03 9.49 -23.40
CA GLN A 196 -4.89 8.61 -23.10
C GLN A 196 -5.30 7.28 -22.46
N LEU A 197 -6.31 7.29 -21.59
CA LEU A 197 -6.80 6.08 -20.91
C LEU A 197 -7.69 5.23 -21.83
N SER A 198 -8.51 5.83 -22.68
CA SER A 198 -9.63 5.14 -23.34
C SER A 198 -9.34 3.75 -23.93
N GLU A 199 -8.34 3.61 -24.81
CA GLU A 199 -7.99 2.29 -25.38
C GLU A 199 -6.82 1.61 -24.64
N ALA A 200 -5.75 2.36 -24.34
CA ALA A 200 -4.53 1.79 -23.79
C ALA A 200 -4.72 1.26 -22.35
N PHE A 201 -5.46 2.01 -21.51
CA PHE A 201 -5.75 1.56 -20.16
C PHE A 201 -6.77 0.41 -20.15
N GLN A 202 -7.79 0.46 -21.02
CA GLN A 202 -8.72 -0.67 -21.14
C GLN A 202 -8.01 -1.96 -21.57
N GLN A 203 -7.04 -1.85 -22.48
CA GLN A 203 -6.21 -2.98 -22.90
C GLN A 203 -5.31 -3.45 -21.75
N PHE A 204 -4.67 -2.54 -21.00
CA PHE A 204 -3.88 -2.86 -19.80
C PHE A 204 -4.68 -3.68 -18.78
N LEU A 205 -5.90 -3.27 -18.45
CA LEU A 205 -6.78 -4.00 -17.52
C LEU A 205 -7.10 -5.42 -18.02
N ARG A 206 -7.42 -5.54 -19.31
CA ARG A 206 -7.76 -6.84 -19.93
C ARG A 206 -6.55 -7.77 -19.99
N ASP A 207 -5.37 -7.23 -20.24
CA ASP A 207 -4.13 -8.00 -20.27
C ASP A 207 -3.75 -8.51 -18.87
N ASN A 208 -3.89 -7.69 -17.83
CA ASN A 208 -3.67 -8.12 -16.44
C ASN A 208 -4.64 -9.26 -16.05
N VAL A 209 -5.94 -9.09 -16.35
CA VAL A 209 -6.97 -10.13 -16.11
C VAL A 209 -6.64 -11.42 -16.86
N LYS A 210 -6.21 -11.32 -18.12
CA LYS A 210 -5.85 -12.48 -18.94
C LYS A 210 -4.58 -13.15 -18.41
N GLN A 211 -3.58 -12.37 -18.00
CA GLN A 211 -2.35 -12.89 -17.42
C GLN A 211 -2.65 -13.64 -16.12
N SER A 212 -3.44 -13.06 -15.21
CA SER A 212 -3.82 -13.70 -13.95
C SER A 212 -4.56 -15.03 -14.15
N LYS A 213 -5.45 -15.13 -15.16
CA LYS A 213 -6.14 -16.39 -15.49
C LYS A 213 -5.20 -17.48 -16.02
N ASN A 214 -4.10 -17.07 -16.65
CA ASN A 214 -3.09 -17.97 -17.20
C ASN A 214 -1.89 -18.13 -16.27
N ASP A 215 -1.94 -17.55 -15.07
CA ASP A 215 -0.88 -17.63 -14.10
C ASP A 215 -0.89 -19.00 -13.41
N SER A 216 -0.48 -20.01 -14.17
CA SER A 216 -0.32 -21.39 -13.72
C SER A 216 0.89 -21.58 -12.81
N ASP A 217 1.71 -20.54 -12.62
CA ASP A 217 2.95 -20.60 -11.84
C ASP A 217 2.70 -20.41 -10.35
N LEU A 218 1.48 -19.99 -9.97
CA LEU A 218 1.05 -20.04 -8.58
C LEU A 218 0.63 -21.48 -8.28
N ASP A 219 1.42 -22.20 -7.48
CA ASP A 219 1.13 -23.57 -7.00
C ASP A 219 -0.10 -23.64 -6.05
N VAL A 220 -0.93 -22.60 -6.04
CA VAL A 220 -2.12 -22.43 -5.21
C VAL A 220 -3.29 -22.00 -6.10
N ALA A 221 -4.42 -22.70 -5.98
CA ALA A 221 -5.63 -22.35 -6.72
C ALA A 221 -6.19 -20.98 -6.28
N PRO A 222 -6.79 -20.19 -7.18
CA PRO A 222 -7.43 -18.95 -6.82
C PRO A 222 -8.58 -19.21 -5.83
N PRO A 223 -8.86 -18.26 -4.91
CA PRO A 223 -9.94 -18.43 -3.94
C PRO A 223 -11.31 -18.56 -4.64
N PRO A 224 -12.21 -19.41 -4.10
CA PRO A 224 -13.57 -19.55 -4.60
C PRO A 224 -14.35 -18.24 -4.44
N GLU A 225 -15.47 -18.09 -5.17
CA GLU A 225 -16.22 -16.82 -5.20
C GLU A 225 -16.75 -16.38 -3.84
N GLU A 226 -17.02 -17.32 -2.95
CA GLU A 226 -17.56 -17.13 -1.60
C GLU A 226 -16.48 -16.72 -0.59
N SER A 227 -15.20 -16.88 -0.94
CA SER A 227 -14.09 -16.54 -0.06
C SER A 227 -14.10 -15.04 0.29
N PRO A 228 -13.81 -14.64 1.54
CA PRO A 228 -13.61 -13.24 1.90
C PRO A 228 -12.39 -12.64 1.18
N TRP A 229 -11.43 -13.47 0.76
CA TRP A 229 -10.24 -13.05 0.01
C TRP A 229 -10.50 -12.88 -1.49
N ARG A 230 -11.70 -13.21 -1.98
CA ARG A 230 -12.04 -13.12 -3.40
C ARG A 230 -11.91 -11.70 -3.97
N PRO A 231 -12.35 -10.64 -3.28
CA PRO A 231 -12.15 -9.28 -3.74
C PRO A 231 -10.68 -8.88 -3.81
N VAL A 232 -9.87 -9.25 -2.82
CA VAL A 232 -8.41 -9.05 -2.84
C VAL A 232 -7.79 -9.70 -4.08
N PHE A 233 -8.15 -10.95 -4.36
CA PHE A 233 -7.72 -11.65 -5.58
C PHE A 233 -8.07 -10.88 -6.85
N ALA A 234 -9.32 -10.40 -6.97
CA ALA A 234 -9.75 -9.64 -8.15
C ALA A 234 -8.98 -8.32 -8.28
N THR A 235 -8.76 -7.59 -7.17
CA THR A 235 -7.97 -6.35 -7.13
C THR A 235 -6.55 -6.59 -7.59
N LEU A 236 -5.82 -7.53 -6.98
CA LEU A 236 -4.43 -7.85 -7.34
C LEU A 236 -4.30 -8.25 -8.80
N ALA A 237 -5.24 -9.05 -9.29
CA ALA A 237 -5.26 -9.52 -10.68
C ALA A 237 -5.57 -8.40 -11.70
N ILE A 238 -6.36 -7.39 -11.34
CA ILE A 238 -6.70 -6.26 -12.21
C ILE A 238 -5.58 -5.20 -12.20
N VAL A 239 -5.02 -4.90 -11.03
CA VAL A 239 -3.93 -3.93 -10.85
C VAL A 239 -2.62 -4.43 -11.49
N GLY A 240 -2.31 -5.71 -11.28
CA GLY A 240 -1.09 -6.35 -11.76
C GLY A 240 0.13 -6.10 -10.87
N GLY A 241 0.80 -7.18 -10.45
CA GLY A 241 1.81 -7.15 -9.38
C GLY A 241 3.05 -6.30 -9.64
N SER A 242 3.40 -6.01 -10.90
CA SER A 242 4.59 -5.22 -11.27
C SER A 242 4.61 -3.76 -10.79
N GLN A 243 3.51 -3.26 -10.23
CA GLN A 243 3.39 -1.89 -9.71
C GLN A 243 2.99 -1.84 -8.24
N ILE A 244 2.86 -3.01 -7.61
CA ILE A 244 2.51 -3.12 -6.20
C ILE A 244 3.82 -3.25 -5.43
N GLN A 245 4.06 -2.31 -4.53
CA GLN A 245 5.26 -2.30 -3.69
C GLN A 245 5.07 -3.16 -2.44
N ALA A 246 3.89 -3.04 -1.83
CA ALA A 246 3.56 -3.74 -0.60
C ALA A 246 2.05 -4.00 -0.50
N ILE A 247 1.69 -4.91 0.40
CA ILE A 247 0.32 -5.04 0.88
C ILE A 247 0.27 -4.85 2.40
N HIS A 248 -0.71 -4.11 2.90
CA HIS A 248 -1.14 -4.22 4.28
C HIS A 248 -2.07 -5.43 4.36
N LEU A 249 -1.55 -6.53 4.91
CA LEU A 249 -2.23 -7.81 4.95
C LEU A 249 -3.14 -7.88 6.18
N ASN A 250 -4.25 -7.15 6.09
CA ASN A 250 -5.32 -7.15 7.07
C ASN A 250 -6.37 -8.21 6.69
N ASP A 251 -6.99 -8.86 7.68
CA ASP A 251 -8.14 -9.72 7.43
C ASP A 251 -9.25 -8.92 6.74
N PRO A 252 -9.75 -9.32 5.55
CA PRO A 252 -10.78 -8.58 4.83
C PRO A 252 -12.12 -8.48 5.57
N THR A 253 -12.28 -9.18 6.69
CA THR A 253 -13.50 -9.22 7.51
C THR A 253 -13.36 -8.46 8.82
N SER A 254 -12.23 -8.59 9.51
CA SER A 254 -12.01 -7.98 10.83
C SER A 254 -11.11 -6.75 10.84
N ASP A 255 -10.41 -6.45 9.74
CA ASP A 255 -9.48 -5.31 9.66
C ASP A 255 -8.42 -5.36 10.77
N GLY A 256 -7.70 -6.49 10.82
CA GLY A 256 -6.64 -6.77 11.79
C GLY A 256 -5.83 -7.98 11.33
N LEU A 257 -5.19 -8.70 12.27
CA LEU A 257 -4.39 -9.88 11.90
C LEU A 257 -5.18 -10.89 11.04
N PRO A 258 -4.58 -11.42 9.97
CA PRO A 258 -5.26 -12.34 9.05
C PRO A 258 -5.61 -13.66 9.75
N GLU A 259 -6.83 -14.17 9.53
CA GLU A 259 -7.24 -15.48 10.04
C GLU A 259 -6.50 -16.62 9.32
N THR A 260 -5.75 -17.42 10.09
CA THR A 260 -4.85 -18.48 9.59
C THR A 260 -5.46 -19.88 9.66
N GLN A 261 -6.49 -20.12 10.49
CA GLN A 261 -6.94 -21.47 10.83
C GLN A 261 -8.13 -22.01 10.02
N ARG A 262 -8.87 -21.18 9.25
CA ARG A 262 -10.07 -21.64 8.49
C ARG A 262 -10.22 -21.00 7.10
N PRO A 263 -10.60 -21.82 6.11
CA PRO A 263 -9.69 -22.15 5.02
C PRO A 263 -8.92 -20.92 4.49
N ALA A 264 -7.63 -20.86 4.84
CA ALA A 264 -6.67 -19.85 4.44
C ALA A 264 -6.24 -19.95 2.97
N ASP A 265 -6.99 -20.61 2.09
CA ASP A 265 -6.57 -20.82 0.69
C ASP A 265 -6.46 -19.49 -0.07
N GLY A 266 -7.34 -18.53 0.25
CA GLY A 266 -7.22 -17.16 -0.27
C GLY A 266 -5.98 -16.43 0.24
N LEU A 267 -5.70 -16.53 1.54
CA LEU A 267 -4.49 -15.98 2.15
C LEU A 267 -3.21 -16.60 1.56
N ARG A 268 -3.17 -17.93 1.39
CA ARG A 268 -2.08 -18.65 0.69
C ARG A 268 -1.87 -18.14 -0.72
N TRP A 269 -2.96 -17.92 -1.45
CA TRP A 269 -2.89 -17.38 -2.81
C TRP A 269 -2.30 -15.97 -2.80
N VAL A 270 -2.75 -15.08 -1.91
CA VAL A 270 -2.23 -13.71 -1.77
C VAL A 270 -0.73 -13.73 -1.46
N LEU A 271 -0.29 -14.52 -0.49
CA LEU A 271 1.13 -14.63 -0.16
C LEU A 271 1.97 -15.23 -1.30
N SER A 272 1.42 -16.19 -2.04
CA SER A 272 2.06 -16.74 -3.25
C SER A 272 2.19 -15.69 -4.35
N TYR A 273 1.16 -14.86 -4.51
CA TYR A 273 1.17 -13.73 -5.44
C TYR A 273 2.24 -12.72 -5.05
N CYS A 274 2.32 -12.35 -3.77
CA CYS A 274 3.35 -11.45 -3.25
C CYS A 274 4.75 -12.00 -3.50
N ASN A 275 4.97 -13.29 -3.23
CA ASN A 275 6.26 -13.94 -3.49
C ASN A 275 6.65 -13.92 -4.97
N LYS A 276 5.69 -14.20 -5.86
CA LYS A 276 5.93 -14.20 -7.30
C LYS A 276 6.35 -12.82 -7.81
N HIS A 277 5.75 -11.78 -7.27
CA HIS A 277 5.89 -10.41 -7.74
C HIS A 277 6.85 -9.55 -6.90
N ASP A 278 7.53 -10.14 -5.92
CA ASP A 278 8.44 -9.42 -5.00
C ASP A 278 7.76 -8.28 -4.24
N ILE A 279 6.52 -8.53 -3.80
CA ILE A 279 5.69 -7.56 -3.06
C ILE A 279 5.91 -7.77 -1.57
N ALA A 280 6.25 -6.71 -0.84
CA ALA A 280 6.40 -6.78 0.62
C ALA A 280 5.05 -7.03 1.31
N VAL A 281 5.07 -7.77 2.42
CA VAL A 281 3.87 -7.99 3.26
C VAL A 281 4.04 -7.22 4.55
N VAL A 282 3.13 -6.31 4.84
CA VAL A 282 3.10 -5.55 6.08
C VAL A 282 1.94 -6.04 6.92
N LEU A 283 2.21 -6.39 8.18
CA LEU A 283 1.17 -6.72 9.16
C LEU A 283 0.83 -5.49 9.99
N GLU A 284 -0.46 -5.19 10.11
CA GLU A 284 -0.96 -4.21 11.06
C GLU A 284 -1.65 -4.93 12.23
N PRO A 285 -0.96 -5.11 13.36
CA PRO A 285 -1.48 -5.96 14.43
C PRO A 285 -2.60 -5.31 15.24
N GLY A 286 -2.82 -3.99 15.10
CA GLY A 286 -3.76 -3.24 15.94
C GLY A 286 -3.43 -3.41 17.43
N ASP A 287 -4.43 -3.81 18.21
CA ASP A 287 -4.29 -4.08 19.65
C ASP A 287 -3.86 -5.52 19.97
N ALA A 288 -3.48 -6.33 18.97
CA ALA A 288 -3.06 -7.71 19.20
C ALA A 288 -1.80 -7.79 20.08
N ASP A 289 -1.78 -8.78 20.97
CA ASP A 289 -0.61 -9.01 21.82
C ASP A 289 0.53 -9.73 21.10
N ARG A 290 1.71 -9.71 21.72
CA ARG A 290 2.92 -10.34 21.19
C ARG A 290 2.75 -11.81 20.81
N GLU A 291 2.01 -12.57 21.61
CA GLU A 291 1.85 -14.01 21.41
C GLU A 291 0.99 -14.26 20.18
N SER A 292 -0.12 -13.54 20.06
CA SER A 292 -1.02 -13.60 18.90
C SER A 292 -0.30 -13.21 17.61
N ILE A 293 0.49 -12.14 17.62
CA ILE A 293 1.27 -11.71 16.46
C ILE A 293 2.30 -12.77 16.05
N ALA A 294 3.06 -13.30 17.03
CA ALA A 294 4.07 -14.32 16.78
C ALA A 294 3.45 -15.62 16.26
N GLU A 295 2.30 -16.03 16.81
CA GLU A 295 1.51 -17.17 16.34
C GLU A 295 1.07 -16.95 14.90
N THR A 296 0.45 -15.81 14.58
CA THR A 296 0.05 -15.47 13.21
C THR A 296 1.24 -15.54 12.25
N ILE A 297 2.37 -14.89 12.55
CA ILE A 297 3.57 -14.94 11.69
C ILE A 297 4.05 -16.37 11.48
N SER A 298 4.03 -17.20 12.54
CA SER A 298 4.47 -18.60 12.46
C SER A 298 3.51 -19.51 11.68
N GLU A 299 2.23 -19.16 11.65
CA GLU A 299 1.18 -19.87 10.94
C GLU A 299 0.93 -19.34 9.52
N LEU A 300 1.44 -18.15 9.19
CA LEU A 300 1.39 -17.63 7.84
C LEU A 300 2.01 -18.70 6.94
N PRO A 301 1.32 -19.09 5.87
CA PRO A 301 1.85 -20.03 4.90
C PRO A 301 2.93 -19.31 4.10
N ILE A 302 4.10 -19.14 4.72
CA ILE A 302 5.29 -18.64 4.06
C ILE A 302 5.62 -19.70 3.02
N VAL A 303 5.55 -19.31 1.75
CA VAL A 303 5.64 -20.23 0.62
C VAL A 303 7.08 -20.76 0.54
N GLY A 304 7.32 -21.88 1.24
CA GLY A 304 8.59 -22.60 1.35
C GLY A 304 8.84 -23.17 2.75
#